data_AF-A0A3D0Z6F1-F1
#
_entry.id   AF-A0A3D0Z6F1-F1
#
_cell.length_a   1.000
_cell.length_b   1.000
_cell.length_c   1.000
_cell.angle_alpha   90.00
_cell.angle_beta   90.00
_cell.angle_gamma   90.00
#
_symmetry.space_group_name_H-M   'P 1'
#
loop_
_entity.id
_entity.type
_entity.pdbx_description
1 polymer ?
#
loop_
_entity_poly.entity_id
_entity_poly.type
_entity_poly.pdbx_seq_one_letter_code
_entity_poly.pdbx_strand_id
1 'polypeptide(L)'
;MMTDLTTIPGIGKKMAEHLIRAGYPDVESLKGENPEKIYAKHCLLYGVGNMSCRCVLYCYRLAVHYADHDGHLPPGKQNWNDWKD
;
A
#
# COMPACT_ATOMS: atom_id res chain seq x y z
N MET A 1 12.17 14.39 -5.02
CA MET A 1 12.58 13.12 -5.65
C MET A 1 11.34 12.24 -5.59
N MET A 2 10.77 11.80 -6.71
CA MET A 2 9.59 10.93 -6.66
C MET A 2 10.03 9.57 -6.10
N THR A 3 9.65 9.28 -4.85
CA THR A 3 9.98 8.02 -4.22
C THR A 3 9.15 6.92 -4.88
N ASP A 4 9.82 6.00 -5.56
CA ASP A 4 9.17 4.88 -6.23
C ASP A 4 8.48 4.00 -5.18
N LEU A 5 7.21 3.68 -5.40
CA LEU A 5 6.44 2.79 -4.54
C LEU A 5 7.05 1.40 -4.42
N THR A 6 7.92 1.01 -5.36
CA THR A 6 8.67 -0.25 -5.29
C THR A 6 9.79 -0.26 -4.24
N THR A 7 10.15 0.89 -3.66
CA THR A 7 11.10 0.95 -2.53
C THR A 7 10.50 0.41 -1.24
N ILE A 8 9.17 0.36 -1.15
CA ILE A 8 8.46 -0.16 0.01
C ILE A 8 8.62 -1.69 0.02
N PRO A 9 9.25 -2.27 1.05
CA PRO A 9 9.41 -3.72 1.13
C PRO A 9 8.04 -4.39 1.27
N GLY A 10 7.79 -5.42 0.45
CA GLY A 10 6.48 -6.07 0.37
C GLY A 10 5.54 -5.49 -0.71
N ILE A 11 5.87 -4.34 -1.32
CA ILE A 11 5.16 -3.78 -2.48
C ILE A 11 5.93 -4.10 -3.76
N GLY A 12 5.38 -5.01 -4.56
CA GLY A 12 5.88 -5.29 -5.90
C GLY A 12 5.38 -4.29 -6.95
N LYS A 13 5.99 -4.32 -8.15
CA LYS A 13 5.63 -3.46 -9.29
C LYS A 13 4.12 -3.43 -9.61
N LYS A 14 3.43 -4.57 -9.53
CA LYS A 14 1.97 -4.62 -9.74
C LYS A 14 1.22 -3.75 -8.73
N MET A 15 1.56 -3.86 -7.44
CA MET A 15 0.92 -3.08 -6.38
C MET A 15 1.22 -1.58 -6.49
N ALA A 16 2.44 -1.23 -6.90
CA ALA A 16 2.80 0.14 -7.24
C ALA A 16 1.91 0.69 -8.37
N GLU A 17 1.72 -0.06 -9.46
CA GLU A 17 0.81 0.32 -10.56
C GLU A 17 -0.64 0.48 -10.09
N HIS A 18 -1.12 -0.37 -9.18
CA HIS A 18 -2.45 -0.24 -8.58
C HIS A 18 -2.60 1.06 -7.77
N LEU A 19 -1.58 1.43 -7.00
CA LEU A 19 -1.55 2.68 -6.22
C LEU A 19 -1.54 3.90 -7.13
N ILE A 20 -0.69 3.89 -8.16
CA ILE A 20 -0.61 4.95 -9.18
C ILE A 20 -1.99 5.16 -9.82
N ARG A 21 -2.67 4.07 -10.21
CA ARG A 21 -4.02 4.12 -10.78
C ARG A 21 -5.10 4.56 -9.78
N ALA A 22 -4.90 4.30 -8.49
CA ALA A 22 -5.76 4.79 -7.42
C ALA A 22 -5.56 6.30 -7.10
N GLY A 23 -4.59 6.95 -7.75
CA GLY A 23 -4.28 8.37 -7.58
C GLY A 23 -3.12 8.64 -6.62
N TYR A 24 -2.32 7.61 -6.29
CA TYR A 24 -1.17 7.70 -5.39
C TYR A 24 0.11 7.37 -6.17
N PRO A 25 0.75 8.35 -6.82
CA PRO A 25 1.87 8.12 -7.71
C PRO A 25 3.20 7.78 -7.01
N ASP A 26 3.35 8.14 -5.73
CA ASP A 26 4.61 8.03 -4.98
C ASP A 26 4.36 7.77 -3.49
N VAL A 27 5.43 7.44 -2.74
CA VAL A 27 5.34 7.18 -1.29
C VAL A 27 4.83 8.41 -0.53
N GLU A 28 5.22 9.62 -0.94
CA GLU A 28 4.80 10.85 -0.28
C GLU A 28 3.28 11.06 -0.35
N SER A 29 2.65 10.69 -1.47
CA SER A 29 1.21 10.74 -1.66
C SER A 29 0.42 9.79 -0.75
N LEU A 30 1.09 8.78 -0.18
CA LEU A 30 0.52 7.86 0.80
C LEU A 30 0.65 8.37 2.24
N LYS A 31 1.47 9.40 2.48
CA LYS A 31 1.74 9.90 3.83
C LYS A 31 0.49 10.55 4.42
N GLY A 32 0.07 10.11 5.60
CA GLY A 32 -1.16 10.59 6.25
C GLY A 32 -2.46 10.12 5.61
N GLU A 33 -2.41 9.26 4.59
CA GLU A 33 -3.61 8.67 3.98
C GLU A 33 -4.15 7.50 4.79
N ASN A 34 -5.42 7.16 4.59
CA ASN A 34 -6.02 6.00 5.25
C ASN A 34 -5.96 4.77 4.33
N PRO A 35 -5.29 3.66 4.75
CA PRO A 35 -5.15 2.47 3.92
C PRO A 35 -6.49 1.82 3.55
N GLU A 36 -7.53 1.98 4.37
CA GLU A 36 -8.89 1.50 4.06
C GLU A 36 -9.54 2.32 2.95
N LYS A 37 -9.27 3.63 2.86
CA LYS A 37 -9.74 4.47 1.76
C LYS A 37 -9.05 4.11 0.45
N ILE A 38 -7.73 3.86 0.50
CA ILE A 38 -6.96 3.39 -0.66
C ILE A 38 -7.51 2.05 -1.13
N TYR A 39 -7.77 1.14 -0.19
CA TYR A 39 -8.40 -0.14 -0.48
C TYR A 39 -9.80 0.00 -1.08
N ALA A 40 -10.64 0.90 -0.54
CA ALA A 40 -11.96 1.17 -1.12
C ALA A 40 -11.86 1.67 -2.57
N LYS A 41 -10.92 2.59 -2.87
CA LYS A 41 -10.63 3.04 -4.24
C LYS A 41 -10.17 1.87 -5.12
N HIS A 42 -9.31 1.00 -4.61
CA HIS A 42 -8.90 -0.20 -5.34
C HIS A 42 -10.11 -1.10 -5.66
N CYS A 43 -10.99 -1.36 -4.68
CA CYS A 43 -12.20 -2.14 -4.90
C CYS A 43 -13.14 -1.52 -5.94
N LEU A 44 -13.23 -0.18 -5.99
CA LEU A 44 -13.99 0.52 -7.03
C LEU A 44 -13.35 0.37 -8.42
N LEU A 45 -12.01 0.37 -8.51
CA LEU A 45 -11.28 0.26 -9.77
C LEU A 45 -11.22 -1.17 -10.32
N TYR A 46 -11.11 -2.18 -9.45
CA TYR A 46 -10.83 -3.56 -9.82
C TYR A 46 -11.95 -4.55 -9.48
N GLY A 47 -13.01 -4.08 -8.81
CA GLY A 47 -14.16 -4.89 -8.40
C GLY A 47 -14.01 -5.50 -7.00
N VAL A 48 -15.08 -5.42 -6.21
CA VAL A 48 -15.22 -6.04 -4.89
C VAL A 48 -15.66 -7.50 -5.10
N GLY A 49 -14.74 -8.47 -5.04
CA GLY A 49 -15.13 -9.87 -5.28
C GLY A 49 -14.04 -10.92 -5.25
N ASN A 50 -12.76 -10.54 -5.31
CA ASN A 50 -11.67 -11.51 -5.20
C ASN A 50 -11.24 -11.72 -3.74
N MET A 51 -11.06 -12.97 -3.35
CA MET A 51 -10.54 -13.41 -2.04
C MET A 51 -9.16 -12.77 -1.70
N SER A 52 -8.50 -12.19 -2.70
CA SER A 52 -7.28 -11.36 -2.65
C SER A 52 -7.46 -9.97 -2.04
N CYS A 53 -8.70 -9.54 -1.79
CA CYS A 53 -9.01 -8.24 -1.21
C CYS A 53 -8.27 -7.96 0.10
N ARG A 54 -8.17 -8.97 0.99
CA ARG A 54 -7.53 -8.80 2.29
C ARG A 54 -6.02 -8.62 2.21
N CYS A 55 -5.32 -9.38 1.36
CA CYS A 55 -3.88 -9.20 1.21
C CYS A 55 -3.52 -7.84 0.60
N VAL A 56 -4.36 -7.32 -0.30
CA VAL A 56 -4.19 -5.96 -0.86
C VAL A 56 -4.33 -4.88 0.22
N LEU A 57 -5.32 -5.00 1.11
CA LEU A 57 -5.47 -4.08 2.25
C LEU A 57 -4.22 -4.08 3.13
N TYR A 58 -3.64 -5.25 3.40
CA TYR A 58 -2.45 -5.37 4.24
C TYR A 58 -1.21 -4.74 3.58
N CYS A 59 -1.07 -4.88 2.25
CA CYS A 59 -0.08 -4.15 1.48
C CYS A 59 -0.24 -2.64 1.64
N TYR A 60 -1.47 -2.11 1.60
CA TYR A 60 -1.71 -0.68 1.77
C TYR A 60 -1.44 -0.18 3.17
N ARG A 61 -1.75 -0.98 4.20
CA ARG A 61 -1.39 -0.66 5.59
C ARG A 61 0.12 -0.55 5.75
N LEU A 62 0.87 -1.51 5.20
CA LEU A 62 2.32 -1.46 5.18
C LEU A 62 2.82 -0.21 4.44
N ALA A 63 2.28 0.07 3.25
CA ALA A 63 2.73 1.18 2.40
C ALA A 63 2.48 2.55 3.05
N VAL A 64 1.30 2.75 3.63
CA VAL A 64 0.98 3.96 4.39
C VAL A 64 1.87 4.08 5.61
N HIS A 65 2.09 2.99 6.37
CA HIS A 65 2.95 3.06 7.54
C HIS A 65 4.39 3.41 7.19
N TYR A 66 4.93 2.80 6.12
CA TYR A 66 6.23 3.15 5.57
C TYR A 66 6.30 4.63 5.18
N ALA A 67 5.28 5.17 4.52
CA ALA A 67 5.22 6.59 4.17
C ALA A 67 5.13 7.52 5.38
N ASP A 68 4.32 7.14 6.37
CA ASP A 68 4.09 7.91 7.61
C ASP A 68 5.37 7.99 8.46
N HIS A 69 6.18 6.93 8.45
CA HIS A 69 7.42 6.82 9.22
C HIS A 69 8.67 7.12 8.38
N ASP A 70 8.55 7.92 7.32
CA ASP A 70 9.68 8.38 6.48
C ASP A 70 10.57 7.24 5.95
N GLY A 71 9.94 6.12 5.59
CA GLY A 71 10.61 4.94 5.05
C GLY A 71 11.12 3.94 6.09
N HIS A 72 10.74 4.12 7.35
CA HIS A 72 11.05 3.19 8.43
C HIS A 72 9.90 2.21 8.67
N LEU A 73 10.21 0.91 8.67
CA LEU A 73 9.28 -0.13 9.10
C LEU A 73 9.73 -0.74 10.43
N PRO A 74 8.79 -1.22 11.25
CA PRO A 74 9.13 -1.94 12.46
C PRO A 74 9.99 -3.18 12.15
N PRO A 75 10.97 -3.51 13.01
CA PRO A 75 11.77 -4.72 12.85
C PRO A 75 10.84 -5.94 12.86
N GLY A 76 10.92 -6.77 11.82
CA GLY A 76 10.07 -7.97 11.65
C GLY A 76 8.71 -7.74 11.00
N LYS A 77 8.34 -6.50 10.62
CA LYS A 77 7.10 -6.18 9.87
C LYS A 77 7.36 -5.74 8.43
N GLN A 78 8.27 -6.44 7.76
CA GLN A 78 8.66 -6.14 6.37
C GLN A 78 7.78 -6.85 5.34
N ASN A 79 6.97 -7.83 5.76
CA ASN A 79 6.06 -8.52 4.86
C ASN A 79 4.65 -7.97 5.05
N TRP A 80 3.91 -7.82 3.95
CA TRP A 80 2.49 -7.44 4.00
C TRP A 80 1.65 -8.41 4.86
N ASN A 81 2.06 -9.67 5.00
CA ASN A 81 1.37 -10.64 5.85
C ASN A 81 1.43 -10.30 7.35
N ASP A 82 2.40 -9.48 7.77
CA ASP A 82 2.53 -9.01 9.16
C ASP A 82 1.51 -7.90 9.50
N TRP A 83 0.80 -7.39 8.47
CA TRP A 83 -0.18 -6.29 8.55
C TRP A 83 -1.63 -6.78 8.46
N LYS A 84 -1.82 -8.08 8.72
CA LYS A 84 -3.11 -8.77 8.62
C LYS A 84 -4.11 -8.46 9.74
N ASP A 85 -3.63 -7.82 10.80
CA ASP A 85 -4.32 -7.56 12.07
C ASP A 85 -5.60 -6.73 11.93
#